data_AF-A0A0F9I800-F1
#
_entry.id   AF-A0A0F9I800-F1
#
_cell.length_a   1.000
_cell.length_b   1.000
_cell.length_c   1.000
_cell.angle_alpha   90.00
_cell.angle_beta   90.00
_cell.angle_gamma   90.00
#
_symmetry.space_group_name_H-M   'P 1'
#
loop_
_entity.id
_entity.type
_entity.pdbx_description
1 polymer ?
#
loop_
_entity_poly.entity_id
_entity_poly.type
_entity_poly.pdbx_seq_one_letter_code
_entity_poly.pdbx_strand_id
1 'polypeptide(L)'
;YKLNIWAYARVGTVSQSLLHTMKRAGINWLAYGFETASPEVRKNISKSVSDEQTFHTIRMTREAGINIIGNFMFGLPGDSLETMEEMGINGKEWVTVGDSDVSEECLANEGQGVIPVGQTFSGGTAAPPQHPDCRCTVAPARLRR
;
A
#
# COMPACT_ATOMS: atom_id res chain seq x y z
N TYR A 1 -7.98 30.46 -12.30
CA TYR A 1 -7.05 29.32 -12.49
C TYR A 1 -7.80 28.01 -12.31
N LYS A 2 -7.45 26.96 -13.07
CA LYS A 2 -7.91 25.58 -12.84
C LYS A 2 -6.79 24.82 -12.14
N LEU A 3 -6.77 24.84 -10.81
CA LEU A 3 -5.77 24.11 -10.02
C LEU A 3 -6.10 22.61 -10.02
N ASN A 4 -5.07 21.77 -10.04
CA ASN A 4 -5.19 20.32 -9.93
C ASN A 4 -4.34 19.82 -8.76
N ILE A 5 -4.95 19.75 -7.59
CA ILE A 5 -4.29 19.45 -6.32
C ILE A 5 -4.71 18.05 -5.85
N TRP A 6 -3.79 17.34 -5.20
CA TRP A 6 -4.04 16.11 -4.47
C TRP A 6 -3.67 16.30 -2.99
N ALA A 7 -4.35 15.59 -2.09
CA ALA A 7 -4.09 15.65 -0.65
C ALA A 7 -4.40 14.32 0.05
N TYR A 8 -3.85 14.13 1.26
CA TYR A 8 -4.22 13.02 2.13
C TYR A 8 -5.43 13.36 2.99
N ALA A 9 -6.26 12.35 3.25
CA ALA A 9 -7.34 12.41 4.21
C ALA A 9 -7.48 11.07 4.93
N ARG A 10 -8.09 11.08 6.13
CA ARG A 10 -8.41 9.86 6.87
C ARG A 10 -9.88 9.52 6.63
N VAL A 11 -10.18 8.23 6.52
CA VAL A 11 -11.57 7.76 6.46
C VAL A 11 -12.30 8.20 7.73
N GLY A 12 -13.53 8.71 7.55
CA GLY A 12 -14.35 9.21 8.66
C GLY A 12 -14.03 10.63 9.14
N THR A 13 -13.02 11.32 8.60
CA THR A 13 -12.72 12.73 8.97
C THR A 13 -13.24 13.76 7.96
N VAL A 14 -13.86 13.31 6.87
CA VAL A 14 -14.40 14.18 5.82
C VAL A 14 -15.92 14.24 5.90
N SER A 15 -16.49 15.39 5.53
CA SER A 15 -17.93 15.59 5.40
C SER A 15 -18.28 16.07 3.99
N GLN A 16 -19.54 15.94 3.59
CA GLN A 16 -19.99 16.39 2.27
C GLN A 16 -19.69 17.88 2.01
N SER A 17 -19.90 18.75 3.00
CA SER A 17 -19.66 20.19 2.87
C SER A 17 -18.17 20.53 2.73
N LEU A 18 -17.31 19.79 3.45
CA LEU A 18 -15.86 19.91 3.31
C LEU A 18 -15.42 19.47 1.92
N LEU A 19 -15.88 18.31 1.45
CA LEU A 19 -15.54 17.78 0.12
C LEU A 19 -15.93 18.75 -1.01
N HIS A 20 -17.12 19.35 -0.95
CA HIS A 20 -17.51 20.39 -1.93
C HIS A 20 -16.60 21.62 -1.87
N THR A 21 -16.17 22.03 -0.68
CA THR A 21 -15.24 23.15 -0.51
C THR A 21 -13.87 22.82 -1.07
N MET A 22 -13.35 21.62 -0.81
CA MET A 22 -12.11 21.10 -1.37
C MET A 22 -12.16 21.06 -2.90
N LYS A 23 -13.26 20.58 -3.48
CA LYS A 23 -13.45 20.56 -4.94
C LYS A 23 -13.41 21.96 -5.55
N ARG A 24 -14.11 22.93 -4.95
CA ARG A 24 -14.08 24.34 -5.39
C ARG A 24 -12.68 24.96 -5.28
N ALA A 25 -11.88 24.54 -4.29
CA ALA A 25 -10.51 24.98 -4.11
C ALA A 25 -9.51 24.35 -5.12
N GLY A 26 -9.95 23.40 -5.96
CA GLY A 26 -9.10 22.74 -6.96
C GLY A 26 -8.46 21.43 -6.51
N ILE A 27 -8.92 20.84 -5.40
CA ILE A 27 -8.55 19.47 -5.01
C ILE A 27 -9.38 18.51 -5.86
N ASN A 28 -8.72 17.77 -6.73
CA ASN A 28 -9.36 16.78 -7.61
C ASN A 28 -9.04 15.34 -7.22
N TRP A 29 -8.12 15.14 -6.27
CA TRP A 29 -7.68 13.82 -5.83
C TRP A 29 -7.53 13.77 -4.31
N LEU A 30 -8.05 12.73 -3.67
CA LEU A 30 -7.85 12.46 -2.25
C LEU A 30 -7.30 11.06 -2.04
N ALA A 31 -6.20 10.97 -1.30
CA ALA A 31 -5.58 9.73 -0.88
C ALA A 31 -6.08 9.33 0.52
N TYR A 32 -6.71 8.16 0.62
CA TYR A 32 -7.18 7.59 1.88
C TYR A 32 -6.33 6.37 2.27
N GLY A 33 -5.92 6.31 3.54
CA GLY A 33 -5.32 5.12 4.14
C GLY A 33 -6.37 4.06 4.47
N PHE A 34 -6.64 3.15 3.53
CA PHE A 34 -7.49 1.97 3.75
C PHE A 34 -6.71 0.82 4.42
N GLU A 35 -5.41 0.73 4.14
CA GLU A 35 -4.41 -0.26 4.58
C GLU A 35 -4.70 -1.69 4.18
N THR A 36 -5.84 -2.25 4.52
CA THR A 36 -6.15 -3.65 4.24
C THR A 36 -7.60 -3.81 3.82
N ALA A 37 -7.83 -4.65 2.82
CA ALA A 37 -9.17 -5.09 2.46
C ALA A 37 -9.66 -6.25 3.34
N SER A 38 -8.77 -6.92 4.09
CA SER A 38 -9.13 -8.03 4.97
C SER A 38 -9.78 -7.54 6.27
N PRO A 39 -11.04 -7.93 6.56
CA PRO A 39 -11.70 -7.56 7.81
C PRO A 39 -10.98 -8.11 9.06
N GLU A 40 -10.32 -9.26 8.94
CA GLU A 40 -9.60 -9.90 10.04
C GLU A 40 -8.34 -9.12 10.41
N VAL A 41 -7.56 -8.73 9.40
CA VAL A 41 -6.34 -7.92 9.57
C VAL A 41 -6.71 -6.55 10.12
N ARG A 42 -7.83 -5.98 9.67
CA ARG A 42 -8.31 -4.67 10.15
C ARG A 42 -8.58 -4.65 11.65
N LYS A 43 -9.11 -5.75 12.21
CA LYS A 43 -9.35 -5.91 13.66
C LYS A 43 -8.03 -5.89 14.44
N ASN A 44 -6.99 -6.50 13.88
CA ASN A 44 -5.68 -6.63 14.54
C ASN A 44 -4.87 -5.33 14.57
N ILE A 45 -5.09 -4.42 13.61
CA ILE A 45 -4.37 -3.13 13.54
C ILE A 45 -5.02 -1.98 14.32
N SER A 46 -6.00 -2.26 15.19
CA SER A 46 -6.66 -1.26 16.05
C SER A 46 -7.25 -0.05 15.29
N LYS A 47 -7.63 -0.22 14.00
CA LYS A 47 -8.34 0.83 13.26
C LYS A 47 -9.81 0.82 13.66
N SER A 48 -10.25 1.90 14.28
CA SER A 48 -11.65 2.15 14.69
C SER A 48 -12.59 2.53 13.54
N VAL A 49 -12.30 2.10 12.30
CA VAL A 49 -13.06 2.51 11.11
C VAL A 49 -13.78 1.31 10.50
N SER A 50 -15.11 1.37 10.48
CA SER A 50 -15.94 0.29 9.92
C SER A 50 -15.93 0.30 8.38
N ASP A 51 -16.31 -0.84 7.79
CA ASP A 51 -16.57 -0.92 6.34
C ASP A 51 -17.64 0.08 5.91
N GLU A 52 -18.69 0.24 6.71
CA GLU A 52 -19.75 1.21 6.46
C GLU A 52 -19.21 2.64 6.36
N GLN A 53 -18.38 3.07 7.32
CA GLN A 53 -17.73 4.39 7.28
C GLN A 53 -16.82 4.55 6.06
N THR A 54 -16.15 3.48 5.66
CA THR A 54 -15.28 3.44 4.48
C THR A 54 -16.07 3.62 3.20
N PHE A 55 -17.11 2.81 2.98
CA PHE A 55 -17.97 2.92 1.80
C PHE A 55 -18.73 4.25 1.77
N HIS A 56 -19.17 4.75 2.93
CA HIS A 56 -19.79 6.05 3.04
C HIS A 56 -18.84 7.19 2.63
N THR A 57 -17.58 7.16 3.10
CA THR A 57 -16.55 8.14 2.72
C THR A 57 -16.25 8.10 1.22
N ILE A 58 -16.12 6.89 0.65
CA ILE A 58 -15.88 6.69 -0.79
C ILE A 58 -17.04 7.29 -1.59
N ARG A 59 -18.29 6.98 -1.23
CA ARG A 59 -19.48 7.47 -1.91
C ARG A 59 -19.53 9.00 -1.92
N MET A 60 -19.43 9.64 -0.75
CA MET A 60 -19.47 11.11 -0.64
C MET A 60 -18.36 11.79 -1.45
N THR A 61 -17.15 11.23 -1.43
CA THR A 61 -16.01 11.79 -2.17
C THR A 61 -16.24 11.74 -3.67
N ARG A 62 -16.78 10.63 -4.18
CA ARG A 62 -17.12 10.47 -5.61
C ARG A 62 -18.28 11.40 -6.02
N GLU A 63 -19.30 11.52 -5.18
CA GLU A 63 -20.42 12.45 -5.39
C GLU A 63 -19.96 13.91 -5.46
N ALA A 64 -18.94 14.30 -4.68
CA ALA A 64 -18.32 15.61 -4.76
C ALA A 64 -17.45 15.83 -6.02
N GLY A 65 -17.32 14.81 -6.89
CA GLY A 65 -16.53 14.86 -8.11
C GLY A 65 -15.01 14.84 -7.86
N ILE A 66 -14.57 14.25 -6.75
CA ILE A 66 -13.15 14.08 -6.39
C ILE A 66 -12.73 12.63 -6.65
N ASN A 67 -11.59 12.44 -7.31
CA ASN A 67 -10.99 11.13 -7.54
C ASN A 67 -10.35 10.59 -6.26
N ILE A 68 -10.28 9.27 -6.13
CA ILE A 68 -9.76 8.61 -4.93
C ILE A 68 -8.47 7.87 -5.26
N ILE A 69 -7.48 8.02 -4.41
CA ILE A 69 -6.29 7.18 -4.32
C ILE A 69 -6.47 6.33 -3.06
N GLY A 70 -6.36 5.01 -3.20
CA GLY A 70 -6.43 4.08 -2.08
C GLY A 70 -5.03 3.63 -1.67
N ASN A 71 -4.62 3.96 -0.46
CA ASN A 71 -3.38 3.44 0.11
C ASN A 71 -3.66 2.13 0.84
N PHE A 72 -2.91 1.11 0.47
CA PHE A 72 -2.93 -0.23 1.08
C PHE A 72 -1.50 -0.59 1.53
N MET A 73 -1.41 -1.33 2.61
CA MET A 73 -0.18 -1.90 3.16
C MET A 73 -0.34 -3.41 3.19
N PHE A 74 0.76 -4.13 2.96
CA PHE A 74 0.80 -5.58 2.91
C PHE A 74 1.82 -6.09 3.92
N GLY A 75 1.57 -7.26 4.49
CA GLY A 75 2.43 -7.84 5.54
C GLY A 75 2.18 -7.25 6.93
N LEU A 76 0.96 -6.76 7.19
CA LEU A 76 0.56 -6.30 8.51
C LEU A 76 0.40 -7.48 9.49
N PRO A 77 0.48 -7.25 10.82
CA PRO A 77 0.16 -8.29 11.78
C PRO A 77 -1.23 -8.90 11.54
N GLY A 78 -1.26 -10.19 11.22
CA GLY A 78 -2.49 -10.92 10.86
C GLY A 78 -2.71 -11.13 9.36
N ASP A 79 -1.89 -10.54 8.48
CA ASP A 79 -1.91 -10.90 7.05
C ASP A 79 -1.39 -12.34 6.89
N SER A 80 -2.09 -13.10 6.05
CA SER A 80 -1.64 -14.38 5.51
C SER A 80 -1.32 -14.24 4.01
N LEU A 81 -0.62 -15.22 3.43
CA LEU A 81 -0.40 -15.27 1.98
C LEU A 81 -1.72 -15.21 1.20
N GLU A 82 -2.76 -15.89 1.70
CA GLU A 82 -4.10 -15.90 1.12
C GLU A 82 -4.72 -14.49 1.12
N THR A 83 -4.69 -13.78 2.24
CA THR A 83 -5.24 -12.40 2.30
C THR A 83 -4.48 -11.42 1.40
N MET A 84 -3.18 -11.64 1.19
CA MET A 84 -2.39 -10.84 0.25
C MET A 84 -2.77 -11.15 -1.21
N GLU A 85 -3.00 -12.43 -1.53
CA GLU A 85 -3.48 -12.86 -2.85
C GLU A 85 -4.88 -12.32 -3.16
N GLU A 86 -5.80 -12.30 -2.20
CA GLU A 86 -7.14 -11.69 -2.33
C GLU A 86 -7.07 -10.20 -2.68
N MET A 87 -6.06 -9.49 -2.16
CA MET A 87 -5.78 -8.09 -2.51
C MET A 87 -5.01 -7.93 -3.84
N GLY A 88 -4.75 -9.03 -4.53
CA GLY A 88 -4.06 -9.07 -5.81
C GLY A 88 -2.55 -8.89 -5.71
N ILE A 89 -1.94 -9.20 -4.57
CA ILE A 89 -0.49 -9.30 -4.40
C ILE A 89 -0.11 -10.77 -4.31
N ASN A 90 0.38 -11.31 -5.42
CA ASN A 90 0.86 -12.68 -5.52
C ASN A 90 2.38 -12.77 -5.71
N GLY A 91 3.07 -11.62 -5.73
CA GLY A 91 4.51 -11.54 -5.87
C GLY A 91 5.14 -10.57 -4.89
N LYS A 92 6.46 -10.65 -4.79
CA LYS A 92 7.32 -9.72 -4.05
C LYS A 92 8.64 -9.56 -4.78
N GLU A 93 9.27 -8.42 -4.63
CA GLU A 93 10.60 -8.15 -5.18
C GLU A 93 11.52 -7.57 -4.11
N TRP A 94 12.80 -7.89 -4.23
CA TRP A 94 13.85 -7.31 -3.40
C TRP A 94 14.34 -6.03 -4.07
N VAL A 95 14.38 -4.94 -3.32
CA VAL A 95 14.77 -3.62 -3.84
C VAL A 95 15.95 -3.12 -3.02
N THR A 96 17.06 -2.85 -3.70
CA THR A 96 18.27 -2.29 -3.08
C THR A 96 18.23 -0.76 -3.15
N VAL A 97 19.09 -0.10 -2.36
CA VAL A 97 19.28 1.36 -2.46
C VAL A 97 19.95 1.76 -3.78
N GLY A 98 20.57 0.82 -4.50
CA GLY A 98 21.23 1.07 -5.80
C GLY A 98 22.54 1.85 -5.71
N ASP A 99 23.17 1.91 -4.53
CA ASP A 99 24.49 2.50 -4.34
C ASP A 99 25.61 1.45 -4.43
N SER A 100 26.87 1.89 -4.40
CA SER A 100 28.05 1.02 -4.49
C SER A 100 28.29 0.17 -3.24
N ASP A 101 27.56 0.43 -2.15
CA ASP A 101 27.74 -0.24 -0.86
C ASP A 101 26.81 -1.46 -0.72
N VAL A 102 26.00 -1.76 -1.74
CA VAL A 102 25.14 -2.95 -1.78
C VAL A 102 25.98 -4.20 -2.01
N SER A 103 25.79 -5.21 -1.15
CA SER A 103 26.50 -6.49 -1.26
C SER A 103 26.08 -7.29 -2.50
N GLU A 104 26.96 -8.15 -3.00
CA GLU A 104 26.67 -9.05 -4.12
C GLU A 104 25.46 -9.96 -3.84
N GLU A 105 25.28 -10.39 -2.59
CA GLU A 105 24.13 -11.20 -2.18
C GLU A 105 22.81 -10.41 -2.30
N CYS A 106 22.81 -9.15 -1.90
CA CYS A 106 21.64 -8.28 -2.04
C CYS A 106 21.33 -7.96 -3.51
N LEU A 107 22.36 -7.75 -4.34
CA LEU A 107 22.21 -7.60 -5.79
C LEU A 107 21.67 -8.87 -6.44
N ALA A 108 22.08 -10.05 -5.96
CA ALA A 108 21.54 -11.33 -6.43
C ALA A 108 20.06 -11.53 -6.03
N ASN A 109 19.65 -11.01 -4.87
CA ASN A 109 18.24 -10.98 -4.48
C ASN A 109 17.42 -10.05 -5.38
N GLU A 110 17.89 -8.84 -5.63
CA GLU A 110 17.24 -7.88 -6.54
C GLU A 110 17.17 -8.40 -7.98
N GLY A 111 18.22 -9.08 -8.45
CA GLY A 111 18.31 -9.66 -9.79
C GLY A 111 17.28 -10.78 -10.07
N GLN A 112 16.64 -11.35 -9.04
CA GLN A 112 15.51 -12.29 -9.24
C GLN A 112 14.25 -11.59 -9.73
N GLY A 113 14.13 -10.27 -9.57
CA GLY A 113 12.92 -9.52 -9.84
C GLY A 113 11.75 -10.00 -8.96
N VAL A 114 10.56 -10.08 -9.56
CA VAL A 114 9.36 -10.48 -8.83
C VAL A 114 9.31 -12.01 -8.69
N ILE A 115 9.33 -12.50 -7.45
CA ILE A 115 9.11 -13.90 -7.08
C ILE A 115 7.74 -14.09 -6.40
N PRO A 116 7.16 -15.29 -6.37
CA PRO A 116 5.95 -15.57 -5.60
C PRO A 116 6.06 -15.11 -4.14
N VAL A 117 4.97 -14.59 -3.58
CA VAL A 117 4.97 -13.99 -2.22
C VAL A 117 5.44 -14.96 -1.13
N GLY A 118 5.11 -16.25 -1.27
CA GLY A 118 5.53 -17.32 -0.35
C GLY A 118 6.94 -17.89 -0.60
N GLN A 119 7.62 -17.49 -1.68
CA GLN A 119 8.94 -18.02 -2.02
C GLN A 119 10.06 -17.29 -1.25
N THR A 120 11.11 -18.01 -0.87
CA THR A 120 12.34 -17.44 -0.28
C THR A 120 13.27 -16.95 -1.40
N PHE A 121 13.97 -15.82 -1.19
CA PHE A 121 14.99 -15.36 -2.12
C PHE A 121 16.21 -16.29 -2.10
N SER A 122 17.02 -16.29 -3.18
CA SER A 122 18.25 -17.09 -3.29
C SER A 122 19.21 -16.95 -2.10
N GLY A 123 19.24 -15.80 -1.42
CA GLY A 123 19.99 -15.59 -0.18
C GLY A 123 19.45 -16.29 1.07
N GLY A 124 18.44 -17.15 0.94
CA GLY A 124 17.90 -17.97 2.03
C GLY A 124 16.94 -17.25 2.97
N THR A 125 16.60 -15.98 2.68
CA THR A 125 15.67 -15.18 3.48
C THR A 125 14.41 -14.80 2.70
N ALA A 126 13.29 -14.63 3.41
CA ALA A 126 12.02 -14.22 2.80
C ALA A 126 11.88 -12.69 2.70
N ALA A 127 12.64 -11.95 3.51
CA ALA A 127 12.73 -10.50 3.56
C ALA A 127 14.04 -10.07 4.27
N PRO A 128 14.51 -8.83 4.06
CA PRO A 128 15.64 -8.27 4.81
C PRO A 128 15.36 -8.16 6.32
N PRO A 129 16.40 -8.05 7.15
CA PRO A 129 17.81 -8.08 6.79
C PRO A 129 18.30 -9.52 6.52
N GLN A 130 19.12 -9.69 5.48
CA GLN A 130 19.91 -10.91 5.26
C GLN A 130 21.24 -10.88 6.02
N HIS A 131 21.81 -9.69 6.20
CA HIS A 131 23.03 -9.44 6.95
C HIS A 131 22.94 -8.07 7.66
N PRO A 132 23.81 -7.78 8.65
CA PRO A 132 23.73 -6.56 9.45
C PRO A 132 23.78 -5.26 8.63
N ASP A 133 24.53 -5.26 7.52
CA ASP A 133 24.69 -4.09 6.66
C ASP A 133 23.70 -4.03 5.48
N CYS A 134 22.55 -4.73 5.57
CA CYS A 134 21.57 -4.73 4.48
C CYS A 134 21.05 -3.32 4.16
N ARG A 135 21.17 -2.93 2.89
CA ARG A 135 20.67 -1.66 2.34
C ARG A 135 19.47 -1.90 1.42
N CYS A 136 18.51 -2.70 1.88
CA CYS A 136 17.45 -3.25 1.04
C CYS A 136 16.10 -3.29 1.74
N THR A 137 15.03 -3.37 0.94
CA THR A 137 13.66 -3.64 1.37
C THR A 137 13.03 -4.71 0.48
N VAL A 138 11.87 -5.22 0.88
CA VAL A 138 10.99 -6.01 0.02
C VAL A 138 9.74 -5.20 -0.30
N ALA A 139 9.39 -5.15 -1.58
CA ALA A 139 8.18 -4.50 -2.06
C ALA A 139 7.15 -5.55 -2.50
N PRO A 140 5.85 -5.37 -2.15
CA PRO A 140 4.78 -6.18 -2.71
C PRO A 140 4.65 -5.90 -4.21
N ALA A 141 4.50 -6.97 -4.99
CA ALA A 141 4.47 -6.90 -6.44
C ALA A 141 3.41 -7.86 -7.02
N ARG A 142 3.24 -7.81 -8.34
CA ARG A 142 2.40 -8.76 -9.07
C ARG A 142 3.28 -9.57 -10.00
N LEU A 143 3.13 -10.88 -9.95
CA LEU A 143 3.71 -11.76 -10.96
C LEU A 143 3.19 -11.32 -12.33
N ARG A 144 4.11 -11.06 -13.26
CA ARG A 144 3.75 -10.79 -14.66
C ARG A 144 3.10 -12.05 -15.21
N ARG A 145 1.88 -11.91 -15.74
CA ARG A 145 1.17 -12.97 -16.45
C ARG A 145 1.83 -13.25 -17.79
#